data_AF-A0A7J4SPZ0-F1
#
_entry.id   AF-A0A7J4SPZ0-F1
#
_cell.length_a   1.000
_cell.length_b   1.000
_cell.length_c   1.000
_cell.angle_alpha   90.00
_cell.angle_beta   90.00
_cell.angle_gamma   90.00
#
_symmetry.space_group_name_H-M   'P 1'
#
loop_
_entity.id
_entity.type
_entity.pdbx_description
1 polymer ?
#
loop_
_entity_poly.entity_id
_entity_poly.type
_entity_poly.pdbx_seq_one_letter_code
_entity_poly.pdbx_strand_id
1 'polypeptide(L)'
;MIDLTVPMGKELPSFPGYPGFEYEQWGGHNEGGGALMHYYSANTHQGTHIDAPYHFIPGGRTVDELTFEELVGPTKVVDLREFKGKSITAEILDDHESEIEKKDKVIMVTGDVDANFFTGNFFKEASDITLDAAEWLIEREVELIVNDFLTEAVPGEPDRPVHKALLGADIPVVEYICNIEQIVGYESIWIGCFPMLIKGFEGTPTRVVARPL
;
A
#
# COMPACT_ATOMS: atom_id res chain seq x y z
N MET A 1 18.69 4.46 -5.22
CA MET A 1 17.32 4.38 -4.68
C MET A 1 16.50 3.55 -5.63
N ILE A 2 15.63 2.72 -5.07
CA ILE A 2 14.71 1.81 -5.74
C ILE A 2 13.34 2.48 -5.68
N ASP A 3 12.62 2.49 -6.80
CA ASP A 3 11.26 2.99 -6.87
C ASP A 3 10.30 1.81 -6.78
N LEU A 4 9.46 1.80 -5.74
CA LEU A 4 8.52 0.71 -5.46
C LEU A 4 7.08 1.10 -5.83
N THR A 5 6.91 2.10 -6.70
CA THR A 5 5.61 2.69 -7.01
C THR A 5 5.11 2.24 -8.38
N VAL A 6 3.87 1.76 -8.44
CA VAL A 6 3.20 1.48 -9.71
C VAL A 6 2.87 2.80 -10.41
N PRO A 7 3.25 2.99 -11.69
CA PRO A 7 2.91 4.20 -12.44
C PRO A 7 1.40 4.42 -12.56
N MET A 8 0.96 5.67 -12.40
CA MET A 8 -0.43 6.07 -12.65
C MET A 8 -0.72 6.15 -14.15
N GLY A 9 -1.76 5.45 -14.60
CA GLY A 9 -2.14 5.34 -16.01
C GLY A 9 -3.57 4.82 -16.20
N LYS A 10 -4.11 4.94 -17.42
CA LYS A 10 -5.49 4.50 -17.74
C LYS A 10 -5.66 2.98 -17.67
N GLU A 11 -4.56 2.27 -17.83
CA GLU A 11 -4.43 0.83 -17.71
C GLU A 11 -4.43 0.34 -16.26
N LEU A 12 -4.38 1.25 -15.27
CA LEU A 12 -4.39 0.84 -13.87
C LEU A 12 -5.68 0.08 -13.53
N PRO A 13 -5.57 -1.12 -12.97
CA PRO A 13 -6.69 -1.79 -12.33
C PRO A 13 -7.28 -0.89 -11.26
N SER A 14 -8.60 -0.91 -11.16
CA SER A 14 -9.33 -0.17 -10.13
C SER A 14 -10.11 -1.16 -9.29
N PHE A 15 -10.30 -0.85 -8.01
CA PHE A 15 -11.07 -1.70 -7.13
C PHE A 15 -12.43 -2.03 -7.77
N PRO A 16 -12.89 -3.30 -7.78
CA PRO A 16 -14.10 -3.69 -8.50
C PRO A 16 -15.31 -2.81 -8.17
N GLY A 17 -15.90 -2.21 -9.21
CA GLY A 17 -17.08 -1.33 -9.08
C GLY A 17 -16.79 0.15 -8.93
N TYR A 18 -15.52 0.57 -8.84
CA TYR A 18 -15.13 1.98 -8.73
C TYR A 18 -14.57 2.52 -10.06
N PRO A 19 -14.68 3.84 -10.32
CA PRO A 19 -14.07 4.47 -11.48
C PRO A 19 -12.55 4.38 -11.40
N GLY A 20 -11.92 4.20 -12.56
CA GLY A 20 -10.46 4.18 -12.67
C GLY A 20 -9.83 5.54 -12.90
N PHE A 21 -8.51 5.52 -13.10
CA PHE A 21 -7.74 6.71 -13.41
C PHE A 21 -8.10 7.24 -14.80
N GLU A 22 -8.55 8.47 -14.85
CA GLU A 22 -8.87 9.16 -16.09
C GLU A 22 -8.11 10.47 -16.18
N TYR A 23 -7.77 10.87 -17.40
CA TYR A 23 -7.18 12.16 -17.66
C TYR A 23 -7.55 12.67 -19.05
N GLU A 24 -7.55 13.99 -19.18
CA GLU A 24 -7.77 14.72 -20.42
C GLU A 24 -6.69 15.79 -20.61
N GLN A 25 -6.27 15.98 -21.86
CA GLN A 25 -5.36 17.06 -22.23
C GLN A 25 -6.17 18.33 -22.43
N TRP A 26 -5.78 19.41 -21.75
CA TRP A 26 -6.47 20.71 -21.82
C TRP A 26 -5.62 21.80 -22.51
N GLY A 27 -4.30 21.71 -22.40
CA GLY A 27 -3.36 22.63 -23.06
C GLY A 27 -2.45 21.90 -24.04
N GLY A 28 -1.85 22.62 -24.99
CA GLY A 28 -0.95 22.03 -25.97
C GLY A 28 0.25 22.93 -26.26
N HIS A 29 1.40 22.32 -26.56
CA HIS A 29 2.62 23.04 -26.95
C HIS A 29 2.42 23.96 -28.16
N ASN A 30 1.45 23.65 -29.02
CA ASN A 30 1.13 24.40 -30.25
C ASN A 30 -0.10 25.31 -30.12
N GLU A 31 -0.66 25.45 -28.91
CA GLU A 31 -1.89 26.22 -28.64
C GLU A 31 -1.59 27.44 -27.75
N GLY A 32 -2.52 28.40 -27.69
CA GLY A 32 -2.33 29.69 -27.03
C GLY A 32 -1.70 29.61 -25.64
N GLY A 33 -0.43 30.00 -25.52
CA GLY A 33 0.39 29.95 -24.30
C GLY A 33 1.53 28.92 -24.33
N GLY A 34 1.44 27.89 -25.17
CA GLY A 34 2.50 26.88 -25.40
C GLY A 34 2.72 25.87 -24.26
N ALA A 35 1.86 25.87 -23.23
CA ALA A 35 1.96 24.98 -22.09
C ALA A 35 1.08 23.73 -22.27
N LEU A 36 1.69 22.55 -22.20
CA LEU A 36 0.97 21.27 -22.12
C LEU A 36 0.45 21.07 -20.68
N MET A 37 -0.84 20.80 -20.55
CA MET A 37 -1.50 20.59 -19.28
C MET A 37 -2.52 19.47 -19.41
N HIS A 38 -2.62 18.64 -18.36
CA HIS A 38 -3.65 17.62 -18.22
C HIS A 38 -4.44 17.87 -16.93
N TYR A 39 -5.74 17.55 -16.97
CA TYR A 39 -6.54 17.30 -15.78
C TYR A 39 -6.66 15.79 -15.61
N TYR A 40 -6.65 15.32 -14.36
CA TYR A 40 -6.88 13.92 -14.05
C TYR A 40 -7.85 13.75 -12.89
N SER A 41 -8.48 12.59 -12.84
CA SER A 41 -9.31 12.12 -11.72
C SER A 41 -8.89 10.71 -11.34
N ALA A 42 -8.79 10.44 -10.05
CA ALA A 42 -8.40 9.15 -9.49
C ALA A 42 -9.22 8.86 -8.24
N ASN A 43 -9.44 7.58 -7.95
CA ASN A 43 -9.77 7.15 -6.59
C ASN A 43 -8.55 7.40 -5.68
N THR A 44 -8.78 7.73 -4.41
CA THR A 44 -7.75 7.89 -3.37
C THR A 44 -6.95 6.61 -3.13
N HIS A 45 -7.56 5.45 -3.39
CA HIS A 45 -7.02 4.09 -3.25
C HIS A 45 -6.59 3.47 -4.59
N GLN A 46 -6.02 4.29 -5.47
CA GLN A 46 -5.64 3.89 -6.82
C GLN A 46 -4.13 3.65 -6.93
N GLY A 47 -3.73 2.49 -7.45
CA GLY A 47 -2.32 2.13 -7.60
C GLY A 47 -1.61 2.05 -6.25
N THR A 48 -0.32 2.31 -6.20
CA THR A 48 0.39 2.40 -4.91
C THR A 48 -0.12 3.61 -4.13
N HIS A 49 -0.70 3.38 -2.95
CA HIS A 49 -1.38 4.38 -2.16
C HIS A 49 -1.23 4.11 -0.66
N ILE A 50 -1.59 5.09 0.16
CA ILE A 50 -1.66 4.93 1.61
C ILE A 50 -3.10 5.08 2.07
N ASP A 51 -3.46 4.26 3.05
CA ASP A 51 -4.67 4.35 3.86
C ASP A 51 -4.31 4.95 5.21
N ALA A 52 -4.93 6.09 5.52
CA ALA A 52 -4.93 6.67 6.85
C ALA A 52 -6.12 6.12 7.66
N PRO A 53 -6.09 6.20 9.00
CA PRO A 53 -7.16 5.68 9.85
C PRO A 53 -8.57 6.11 9.45
N TYR A 54 -8.73 7.34 8.97
CA TYR A 54 -10.01 7.89 8.52
C TYR A 54 -10.72 7.06 7.43
N HIS A 55 -10.01 6.19 6.70
CA HIS A 55 -10.59 5.34 5.65
C HIS A 55 -11.71 4.44 6.17
N PHE A 56 -11.54 3.84 7.35
CA PHE A 56 -12.55 2.98 7.97
C PHE A 56 -12.95 3.40 9.39
N ILE A 57 -12.24 4.37 9.99
CA ILE A 57 -12.48 4.82 11.37
C ILE A 57 -13.07 6.22 11.37
N PRO A 58 -14.36 6.39 11.71
CA PRO A 58 -14.97 7.71 11.81
C PRO A 58 -14.23 8.61 12.80
N GLY A 59 -13.69 9.73 12.31
CA GLY A 59 -12.88 10.65 13.11
C GLY A 59 -11.44 10.20 13.37
N GLY A 60 -10.98 9.13 12.70
CA GLY A 60 -9.57 8.77 12.66
C GLY A 60 -8.71 9.81 11.93
N ARG A 61 -7.39 9.68 12.07
CA ARG A 61 -6.42 10.59 11.45
C ARG A 61 -6.51 10.56 9.92
N THR A 62 -6.35 11.72 9.30
CA THR A 62 -6.28 11.88 7.85
C THR A 62 -4.84 11.87 7.36
N VAL A 63 -4.63 11.71 6.05
CA VAL A 63 -3.28 11.60 5.45
C VAL A 63 -2.38 12.79 5.82
N ASP A 64 -2.93 14.00 5.94
CA ASP A 64 -2.17 15.20 6.32
C ASP A 64 -1.79 15.28 7.81
N GLU A 65 -2.25 14.34 8.63
CA GLU A 65 -1.91 14.22 10.05
C GLU A 65 -0.86 13.12 10.32
N LEU A 66 -0.48 12.34 9.30
CA LEU A 66 0.59 11.35 9.38
C LEU A 66 1.96 12.03 9.39
N THR A 67 2.88 11.52 10.20
CA THR A 67 4.20 12.12 10.42
C THR A 67 5.29 11.46 9.57
N PHE A 68 6.38 12.16 9.29
CA PHE A 68 7.50 11.53 8.57
C PHE A 68 8.20 10.46 9.40
N GLU A 69 8.15 10.55 10.72
CA GLU A 69 8.65 9.52 11.63
C GLU A 69 7.93 8.18 11.42
N GLU A 70 6.63 8.21 11.09
CA GLU A 70 5.83 7.03 10.71
C GLU A 70 6.09 6.59 9.26
N LEU A 71 6.32 7.54 8.35
CA LEU A 71 6.37 7.25 6.90
C LEU A 71 7.77 6.98 6.35
N VAL A 72 8.81 7.25 7.13
CA VAL A 72 10.20 7.28 6.66
C VAL A 72 11.14 6.67 7.68
N GLY A 73 11.94 5.68 7.27
CA GLY A 73 12.92 5.07 8.16
C GLY A 73 13.33 3.65 7.79
N PRO A 74 14.14 3.00 8.65
CA PRO A 74 14.38 1.56 8.58
C PRO A 74 13.07 0.77 8.63
N THR A 75 13.00 -0.31 7.87
CA THR A 75 11.80 -1.14 7.70
C THR A 75 12.24 -2.58 7.48
N LYS A 76 11.64 -3.50 8.23
CA LYS A 76 11.86 -4.95 8.16
C LYS A 76 11.22 -5.51 6.90
N VAL A 77 11.99 -6.23 6.08
CA VAL A 77 11.48 -6.86 4.87
C VAL A 77 11.05 -8.28 5.20
N VAL A 78 9.78 -8.56 4.90
CA VAL A 78 9.14 -9.83 5.17
C VAL A 78 8.89 -10.57 3.86
N ASP A 79 9.77 -11.51 3.51
CA ASP A 79 9.71 -12.26 2.25
C ASP A 79 8.71 -13.43 2.35
N LEU A 80 7.51 -13.21 1.80
CA LEU A 80 6.39 -14.15 1.80
C LEU A 80 6.10 -14.69 0.40
N ARG A 81 7.08 -14.67 -0.51
CA ARG A 81 6.86 -15.10 -1.91
C ARG A 81 6.39 -16.55 -2.06
N GLU A 82 6.67 -17.41 -1.08
CA GLU A 82 6.14 -18.79 -1.06
C GLU A 82 4.63 -18.89 -0.76
N PHE A 83 4.04 -17.81 -0.26
CA PHE A 83 2.62 -17.67 0.07
C PHE A 83 1.84 -16.85 -0.95
N LYS A 84 2.42 -16.57 -2.12
CA LYS A 84 1.74 -15.86 -3.22
C LYS A 84 0.35 -16.45 -3.51
N GLY A 85 -0.65 -15.57 -3.56
CA GLY A 85 -2.05 -15.91 -3.77
C GLY A 85 -2.72 -16.67 -2.63
N LYS A 86 -2.18 -16.56 -1.41
CA LYS A 86 -2.75 -17.13 -0.18
C LYS A 86 -2.94 -16.04 0.87
N SER A 87 -3.88 -16.27 1.78
CA SER A 87 -4.02 -15.47 3.00
C SER A 87 -2.85 -15.70 3.95
N ILE A 88 -2.18 -14.62 4.35
CA ILE A 88 -1.10 -14.59 5.32
C ILE A 88 -1.71 -14.61 6.73
N THR A 89 -1.36 -15.64 7.52
CA THR A 89 -1.86 -15.86 8.88
C THR A 89 -0.85 -15.44 9.94
N ALA A 90 -1.28 -15.35 11.20
CA ALA A 90 -0.36 -15.12 12.31
C ALA A 90 0.72 -16.21 12.41
N GLU A 91 0.35 -17.46 12.14
CA GLU A 91 1.30 -18.60 12.10
C GLU A 91 2.36 -18.41 11.02
N ILE A 92 1.97 -17.96 9.82
CA ILE A 92 2.93 -17.65 8.75
C ILE A 92 3.88 -16.54 9.20
N LEU A 93 3.37 -15.47 9.81
CA LEU A 93 4.20 -14.37 10.31
C LEU A 93 5.15 -14.83 11.42
N ASP A 94 4.70 -15.66 12.38
CA ASP A 94 5.57 -16.20 13.43
C ASP A 94 6.71 -17.06 12.87
N ASP A 95 6.44 -17.87 11.83
CA ASP A 95 7.43 -18.76 11.23
C ASP A 95 8.46 -18.03 10.34
N HIS A 96 8.09 -16.88 9.79
CA HIS A 96 8.92 -16.15 8.81
C HIS A 96 9.53 -14.86 9.38
N GLU A 97 9.02 -14.34 10.51
CA GLU A 97 9.42 -13.06 11.07
C GLU A 97 9.59 -13.08 12.59
N SER A 98 10.58 -13.85 13.05
CA SER A 98 10.94 -13.89 14.48
C SER A 98 11.57 -12.59 15.02
N GLU A 99 11.83 -11.60 14.15
CA GLU A 99 12.59 -10.39 14.47
C GLU A 99 11.83 -9.06 14.33
N ILE A 100 10.52 -9.09 14.06
CA ILE A 100 9.70 -7.86 14.14
C ILE A 100 9.59 -7.45 15.60
N GLU A 101 10.22 -6.33 15.93
CA GLU A 101 10.22 -5.74 17.26
C GLU A 101 9.15 -4.64 17.39
N LYS A 102 8.97 -4.17 18.63
CA LYS A 102 8.03 -3.09 18.89
C LYS A 102 8.39 -1.84 18.12
N LYS A 103 7.39 -1.24 17.47
CA LYS A 103 7.51 -0.02 16.68
C LYS A 103 8.30 -0.16 15.38
N ASP A 104 8.53 -1.39 14.94
CA ASP A 104 9.07 -1.60 13.60
C ASP A 104 8.05 -1.17 12.54
N LYS A 105 8.61 -0.80 11.38
CA LYS A 105 7.88 -0.68 10.12
C LYS A 105 8.10 -1.95 9.35
N VAL A 106 7.08 -2.46 8.67
CA VAL A 106 7.17 -3.74 7.97
C VAL A 106 6.80 -3.57 6.50
N ILE A 107 7.55 -4.24 5.63
CA ILE A 107 7.24 -4.36 4.21
C ILE A 107 7.09 -5.85 3.89
N MET A 108 5.85 -6.29 3.68
CA MET A 108 5.49 -7.68 3.38
C MET A 108 5.40 -7.87 1.88
N VAL A 109 6.13 -8.83 1.33
CA VAL A 109 6.21 -9.05 -0.12
C VAL A 109 5.87 -10.47 -0.52
N THR A 110 4.89 -10.63 -1.40
CA THR A 110 4.49 -11.91 -2.01
C THR A 110 4.85 -11.97 -3.49
N GLY A 111 5.02 -10.83 -4.14
CA GLY A 111 5.23 -10.70 -5.59
C GLY A 111 3.92 -10.71 -6.39
N ASP A 112 2.79 -10.39 -5.77
CA ASP A 112 1.48 -10.40 -6.44
C ASP A 112 1.37 -9.25 -7.44
N VAL A 113 1.59 -8.00 -7.02
CA VAL A 113 1.52 -6.84 -7.93
C VAL A 113 2.40 -7.03 -9.17
N ASP A 114 3.66 -7.43 -8.97
CA ASP A 114 4.61 -7.65 -10.08
C ASP A 114 4.15 -8.78 -11.03
N ALA A 115 3.42 -9.78 -10.52
CA ALA A 115 3.01 -10.94 -11.31
C ALA A 115 1.69 -10.72 -12.06
N ASN A 116 0.70 -10.09 -11.43
CA ASN A 116 -0.67 -10.15 -11.92
C ASN A 116 -1.49 -8.85 -11.82
N PHE A 117 -0.94 -7.72 -11.34
CA PHE A 117 -1.71 -6.46 -11.14
C PHE A 117 -2.53 -6.10 -12.39
N PHE A 118 -1.86 -6.03 -13.56
CA PHE A 118 -2.47 -5.64 -14.83
C PHE A 118 -3.22 -6.76 -15.59
N THR A 119 -3.32 -7.97 -15.02
CA THR A 119 -3.91 -9.12 -15.72
C THR A 119 -5.43 -9.22 -15.54
N GLY A 120 -6.02 -8.41 -14.66
CA GLY A 120 -7.44 -8.48 -14.28
C GLY A 120 -7.78 -9.56 -13.25
N ASN A 121 -6.80 -10.40 -12.86
CA ASN A 121 -6.97 -11.44 -11.85
C ASN A 121 -6.52 -11.01 -10.44
N PHE A 122 -5.78 -9.90 -10.30
CA PHE A 122 -5.23 -9.44 -9.01
C PHE A 122 -6.27 -9.44 -7.89
N PHE A 123 -7.41 -8.77 -8.06
CA PHE A 123 -8.49 -8.72 -7.07
C PHE A 123 -9.24 -10.05 -6.82
N LYS A 124 -8.82 -11.15 -7.43
CA LYS A 124 -9.42 -12.48 -7.22
C LYS A 124 -8.43 -13.50 -6.67
N GLU A 125 -7.15 -13.29 -6.96
CA GLU A 125 -6.10 -14.30 -6.79
C GLU A 125 -4.90 -13.78 -6.00
N ALA A 126 -4.79 -12.47 -5.72
CA ALA A 126 -3.70 -11.93 -4.92
C ALA A 126 -3.78 -12.42 -3.46
N SER A 127 -2.64 -12.45 -2.79
CA SER A 127 -2.59 -12.64 -1.35
C SER A 127 -3.38 -11.56 -0.59
N ASP A 128 -3.74 -11.91 0.63
CA ASP A 128 -4.33 -11.02 1.62
C ASP A 128 -3.76 -11.32 3.01
N ILE A 129 -4.09 -10.55 4.04
CA ILE A 129 -3.82 -10.96 5.43
C ILE A 129 -5.13 -11.35 6.12
N THR A 130 -5.04 -12.29 7.06
CA THR A 130 -6.17 -12.65 7.93
C THR A 130 -6.28 -11.71 9.13
N LEU A 131 -7.42 -11.76 9.82
CA LEU A 131 -7.64 -10.94 11.02
C LEU A 131 -6.64 -11.26 12.15
N ASP A 132 -6.31 -12.54 12.37
CA ASP A 132 -5.30 -12.93 13.36
C ASP A 132 -3.90 -12.43 12.99
N ALA A 133 -3.55 -12.35 11.70
CA ALA A 133 -2.30 -11.71 11.27
C ALA A 133 -2.29 -10.20 11.56
N ALA A 134 -3.42 -9.52 11.37
CA ALA A 134 -3.55 -8.11 11.75
C ALA A 134 -3.41 -7.91 13.27
N GLU A 135 -4.07 -8.75 14.07
CA GLU A 135 -3.94 -8.73 15.54
C GLU A 135 -2.49 -8.98 15.98
N TRP A 136 -1.79 -9.91 15.32
CA TRP A 136 -0.37 -10.20 15.56
C TRP A 136 0.55 -8.99 15.33
N LEU A 137 0.28 -8.20 14.28
CA LEU A 137 1.00 -6.96 13.97
C LEU A 137 0.69 -5.86 14.99
N ILE A 138 -0.57 -5.76 15.42
CA ILE A 138 -1.03 -4.79 16.44
C ILE A 138 -0.38 -5.08 17.80
N GLU A 139 -0.31 -6.35 18.22
CA GLU A 139 0.35 -6.74 19.49
C GLU A 139 1.84 -6.33 19.53
N ARG A 140 2.47 -6.23 18.36
CA ARG A 140 3.84 -5.74 18.17
C ARG A 140 3.94 -4.24 17.97
N GLU A 141 2.83 -3.50 18.05
CA GLU A 141 2.83 -2.03 17.90
C GLU A 141 3.55 -1.57 16.62
N VAL A 142 3.37 -2.30 15.51
CA VAL A 142 3.94 -1.93 14.20
C VAL A 142 3.48 -0.52 13.81
N GLU A 143 4.40 0.34 13.36
CA GLU A 143 4.10 1.75 13.07
C GLU A 143 3.56 1.99 11.67
N LEU A 144 3.95 1.13 10.72
CA LEU A 144 3.57 1.24 9.31
C LEU A 144 3.62 -0.14 8.66
N ILE A 145 2.60 -0.45 7.88
CA ILE A 145 2.56 -1.64 7.02
C ILE A 145 2.69 -1.21 5.57
N VAL A 146 3.55 -1.88 4.82
CA VAL A 146 3.69 -1.74 3.37
C VAL A 146 3.53 -3.13 2.74
N ASN A 147 2.73 -3.27 1.68
CA ASN A 147 2.53 -4.55 1.01
C ASN A 147 2.37 -4.44 -0.52
N ASP A 148 2.61 -5.55 -1.22
CA ASP A 148 2.45 -5.68 -2.68
C ASP A 148 1.26 -6.59 -3.07
N PHE A 149 0.27 -6.69 -2.19
CA PHE A 149 -0.91 -7.54 -2.34
C PHE A 149 -2.14 -6.86 -1.73
N LEU A 150 -3.26 -7.55 -1.52
CA LEU A 150 -4.45 -6.94 -0.90
C LEU A 150 -4.27 -6.88 0.62
N THR A 151 -4.69 -5.80 1.30
CA THR A 151 -4.79 -5.92 2.77
C THR A 151 -5.92 -6.87 3.16
N GLU A 152 -6.96 -7.02 2.34
CA GLU A 152 -8.06 -7.94 2.62
C GLU A 152 -8.63 -8.58 1.34
N ALA A 153 -9.06 -9.85 1.45
CA ALA A 153 -9.61 -10.63 0.36
C ALA A 153 -10.74 -9.92 -0.43
N VAL A 154 -10.90 -10.33 -1.68
CA VAL A 154 -11.99 -9.88 -2.57
C VAL A 154 -12.60 -11.09 -3.32
N PRO A 155 -13.90 -11.40 -3.15
CA PRO A 155 -14.80 -10.78 -2.18
C PRO A 155 -14.35 -11.11 -0.74
N GLY A 156 -14.28 -10.07 0.10
CA GLY A 156 -13.94 -10.20 1.51
C GLY A 156 -15.17 -10.17 2.39
N GLU A 157 -14.94 -10.15 3.70
CA GLU A 157 -15.99 -9.92 4.69
C GLU A 157 -16.62 -8.52 4.48
N PRO A 158 -17.96 -8.37 4.51
CA PRO A 158 -18.62 -7.10 4.20
C PRO A 158 -18.17 -5.92 5.06
N ASP A 159 -17.69 -6.18 6.28
CA ASP A 159 -17.35 -5.16 7.26
C ASP A 159 -15.88 -4.74 7.25
N ARG A 160 -15.06 -5.30 6.35
CA ARG A 160 -13.62 -5.00 6.25
C ARG A 160 -12.88 -5.12 7.60
N PRO A 161 -13.04 -6.23 8.35
CA PRO A 161 -12.49 -6.37 9.69
C PRO A 161 -10.97 -6.16 9.77
N VAL A 162 -10.21 -6.53 8.73
CA VAL A 162 -8.74 -6.38 8.72
C VAL A 162 -8.36 -4.90 8.69
N HIS A 163 -8.87 -4.14 7.71
CA HIS A 163 -8.62 -2.69 7.65
C HIS A 163 -9.08 -2.01 8.94
N LYS A 164 -10.27 -2.35 9.46
CA LYS A 164 -10.77 -1.77 10.71
C LYS A 164 -9.88 -2.07 11.91
N ALA A 165 -9.32 -3.27 11.99
CA ALA A 165 -8.40 -3.64 13.06
C ALA A 165 -7.12 -2.81 12.98
N LEU A 166 -6.44 -2.82 11.82
CA LEU A 166 -5.17 -2.11 11.62
C LEU A 166 -5.32 -0.59 11.78
N LEU A 167 -6.25 0.00 11.05
CA LEU A 167 -6.52 1.44 11.08
C LEU A 167 -7.11 1.89 12.41
N GLY A 168 -7.89 1.03 13.08
CA GLY A 168 -8.42 1.28 14.42
C GLY A 168 -7.35 1.26 15.50
N ALA A 169 -6.25 0.53 15.28
CA ALA A 169 -5.04 0.56 16.08
C ALA A 169 -4.08 1.70 15.67
N ASP A 170 -4.52 2.59 14.79
CA ASP A 170 -3.77 3.76 14.31
C ASP A 170 -2.52 3.42 13.48
N ILE A 171 -2.55 2.26 12.79
CA ILE A 171 -1.46 1.76 11.93
C ILE A 171 -1.81 2.04 10.47
N PRO A 172 -1.17 3.02 9.80
CA PRO A 172 -1.39 3.28 8.37
C PRO A 172 -0.90 2.11 7.51
N VAL A 173 -1.53 1.95 6.34
CA VAL A 173 -1.21 0.86 5.41
C VAL A 173 -0.90 1.42 4.04
N VAL A 174 0.24 1.03 3.46
CA VAL A 174 0.60 1.33 2.08
C VAL A 174 0.41 0.07 1.25
N GLU A 175 -0.49 0.14 0.29
CA GLU A 175 -0.83 -1.00 -0.57
C GLU A 175 -0.19 -0.89 -1.95
N TYR A 176 -0.07 -2.03 -2.60
CA TYR A 176 0.27 -2.20 -4.01
C TYR A 176 1.62 -1.63 -4.43
N ILE A 177 2.66 -1.82 -3.63
CA ILE A 177 4.03 -1.56 -4.11
C ILE A 177 4.44 -2.52 -5.23
N CYS A 178 5.47 -2.21 -5.99
CA CYS A 178 6.01 -3.07 -7.04
C CYS A 178 7.54 -3.15 -7.01
N ASN A 179 8.14 -3.86 -7.96
CA ASN A 179 9.59 -4.05 -8.09
C ASN A 179 10.24 -4.73 -6.88
N ILE A 180 9.53 -5.67 -6.26
CA ILE A 180 9.92 -6.29 -4.98
C ILE A 180 11.20 -7.13 -5.09
N GLU A 181 11.53 -7.65 -6.27
CA GLU A 181 12.79 -8.36 -6.53
C GLU A 181 14.05 -7.51 -6.26
N GLN A 182 13.93 -6.18 -6.17
CA GLN A 182 15.04 -5.29 -5.83
C GLN A 182 15.28 -5.15 -4.32
N ILE A 183 14.32 -5.57 -3.48
CA ILE A 183 14.39 -5.45 -2.01
C ILE A 183 14.37 -6.81 -1.30
N VAL A 184 13.98 -7.87 -2.00
CA VAL A 184 14.13 -9.25 -1.54
C VAL A 184 15.60 -9.55 -1.19
N GLY A 185 15.80 -10.24 -0.07
CA GLY A 185 17.12 -10.67 0.40
C GLY A 185 17.82 -9.69 1.35
N TYR A 186 17.25 -8.51 1.59
CA TYR A 186 17.63 -7.67 2.71
C TYR A 186 16.76 -8.02 3.92
N GLU A 187 17.34 -8.09 5.11
CA GLU A 187 16.56 -8.20 6.37
C GLU A 187 15.87 -6.87 6.72
N SER A 188 16.50 -5.76 6.33
CA SER A 188 15.96 -4.42 6.56
C SER A 188 16.45 -3.45 5.48
N ILE A 189 15.57 -2.53 5.11
CA ILE A 189 15.85 -1.46 4.13
C ILE A 189 15.40 -0.12 4.71
N TRP A 190 15.89 0.98 4.17
CA TRP A 190 15.31 2.29 4.45
C TRP A 190 14.21 2.57 3.41
N ILE A 191 13.00 2.93 3.87
CA ILE A 191 11.90 3.37 3.01
C ILE A 191 11.58 4.85 3.22
N GLY A 192 10.95 5.44 2.21
CA GLY A 192 10.17 6.66 2.36
C GLY A 192 8.87 6.54 1.59
N CYS A 193 7.75 6.69 2.28
CA CYS A 193 6.41 6.76 1.71
C CYS A 193 5.96 8.23 1.66
N PHE A 194 5.77 8.76 0.45
CA PHE A 194 5.44 10.16 0.23
C PHE A 194 4.04 10.30 -0.39
N PRO A 195 2.98 10.33 0.45
CA PRO A 195 1.62 10.57 -0.02
C PRO A 195 1.47 11.98 -0.57
N MET A 196 0.47 12.16 -1.44
CA MET A 196 0.00 13.52 -1.71
C MET A 196 -0.55 14.14 -0.43
N LEU A 197 -0.04 15.30 -0.05
CA LEU A 197 -0.51 16.00 1.15
C LEU A 197 -1.85 16.71 0.86
N ILE A 198 -2.96 15.98 1.00
CA ILE A 198 -4.31 16.51 0.81
C ILE A 198 -5.03 16.55 2.14
N LYS A 199 -5.45 17.76 2.53
CA LYS A 199 -6.11 18.00 3.82
C LYS A 199 -7.43 17.24 3.93
N GLY A 200 -7.56 16.44 4.98
CA GLY A 200 -8.81 15.78 5.35
C GLY A 200 -9.11 14.51 4.54
N PHE A 201 -8.16 14.02 3.75
CA PHE A 201 -8.35 12.81 2.93
C PHE A 201 -8.01 11.54 3.72
N GLU A 202 -8.77 10.50 3.46
CA GLU A 202 -8.64 9.16 4.05
C GLU A 202 -7.50 8.33 3.46
N GLY A 203 -7.08 8.66 2.25
CA GLY A 203 -6.00 7.99 1.54
C GLY A 203 -5.55 8.81 0.34
N THR A 204 -4.34 8.55 -0.14
CA THR A 204 -3.86 9.16 -1.39
C THR A 204 -2.84 8.27 -2.10
N PRO A 205 -2.74 8.37 -3.45
CA PRO A 205 -1.59 7.85 -4.19
C PRO A 205 -0.27 8.31 -3.57
N THR A 206 0.65 7.36 -3.42
CA THR A 206 1.86 7.52 -2.60
C THR A 206 3.08 7.09 -3.38
N ARG A 207 4.11 7.95 -3.44
CA ARG A 207 5.41 7.57 -4.00
C ARG A 207 6.22 6.85 -2.93
N VAL A 208 6.51 5.58 -3.15
CA VAL A 208 7.31 4.74 -2.25
C VAL A 208 8.69 4.54 -2.87
N VAL A 209 9.73 4.90 -2.12
CA VAL A 209 11.12 4.67 -2.50
C VAL A 209 11.85 3.90 -1.42
N ALA A 210 12.82 3.10 -1.83
CA ALA A 210 13.66 2.34 -0.93
C ALA A 210 15.15 2.50 -1.23
N ARG A 211 15.99 2.18 -0.26
CA ARG A 211 17.42 1.95 -0.46
C ARG A 211 17.94 0.96 0.59
N PRO A 212 19.02 0.22 0.29
CA PRO A 212 19.76 -0.50 1.32
C PRO A 212 20.19 0.44 2.44
N LEU A 213 20.25 -0.09 3.67
CA LEU A 213 20.69 0.65 4.87
C LEU A 213 22.15 1.08 4.76
#